data_AF-A0A6M0CBB5-F1
#
_entry.id   AF-A0A6M0CBB5-F1
#
_cell.length_a   1.000
_cell.length_b   1.000
_cell.length_c   1.000
_cell.angle_alpha   90.00
_cell.angle_beta   90.00
_cell.angle_gamma   90.00
#
_symmetry.space_group_name_H-M   'P 1'
#
loop_
_entity.id
_entity.type
_entity.pdbx_description
1 polymer ?
#
loop_
_entity_poly.entity_id
_entity_poly.type
_entity_poly.pdbx_seq_one_letter_code
_entity_poly.pdbx_strand_id
1 'polypeptide(L)'
;MLKSQPIANKYHEATNHSYLSVKIDPNYVDSSTQPSAYKVYPKFYRRFPLDEENPVADLIKLTGAVTLEKAYRNYSVELRVNPSAGGLYPTELYVQIRGVEGIINGIYHLEV
;
A
#
# COMPACT_ATOMS: atom_id res chain seq x y z
N MET A 1 -2.19 30.92 -10.39
CA MET A 1 -2.13 30.61 -8.94
C MET A 1 -3.45 29.92 -8.58
N LEU A 2 -3.46 28.60 -8.36
CA LEU A 2 -4.67 27.88 -7.95
C LEU A 2 -5.05 28.34 -6.53
N LYS A 3 -6.21 28.99 -6.37
CA LYS A 3 -6.77 29.27 -5.05
C LYS A 3 -7.06 27.92 -4.38
N SER A 4 -6.40 27.61 -3.27
CA SER A 4 -6.68 26.38 -2.55
C SER A 4 -8.15 26.39 -2.11
N GLN A 5 -8.87 25.31 -2.42
CA GLN A 5 -10.27 25.18 -2.05
C GLN A 5 -10.42 25.22 -0.52
N PRO A 6 -11.47 25.85 0.04
CA PRO A 6 -11.63 26.04 1.47
C PRO A 6 -11.61 24.74 2.29
N ILE A 7 -12.00 23.61 1.68
CA ILE A 7 -11.97 22.28 2.29
C ILE A 7 -10.52 21.79 2.49
N ALA A 8 -9.64 22.01 1.51
CA ALA A 8 -8.24 21.57 1.59
C ALA A 8 -7.50 22.32 2.71
N ASN A 9 -7.72 23.63 2.84
CA ASN A 9 -7.14 24.43 3.91
C ASN A 9 -7.66 23.98 5.28
N LYS A 10 -8.97 23.75 5.40
CA LYS A 10 -9.57 23.27 6.66
C LYS A 10 -8.99 21.92 7.09
N TYR A 11 -8.83 20.98 6.17
CA TYR A 11 -8.20 19.68 6.46
C TYR A 11 -6.74 19.87 6.89
N HIS A 12 -5.96 20.64 6.11
CA HIS A 12 -4.56 20.90 6.41
C HIS A 12 -4.36 21.51 7.80
N GLU A 13 -5.11 22.56 8.12
CA GLU A 13 -5.07 23.23 9.43
C GLU A 13 -5.46 22.28 10.57
N ALA A 14 -6.47 21.42 10.37
CA ALA A 14 -6.93 20.46 11.38
C ALA A 14 -5.95 19.31 11.63
N THR A 15 -5.10 18.95 10.66
CA THR A 15 -4.12 17.85 10.78
C THR A 15 -2.70 18.33 11.12
N ASN A 16 -2.48 19.63 11.30
CA ASN A 16 -1.17 20.17 11.60
C ASN A 16 -0.74 19.86 13.03
N HIS A 17 0.53 19.46 13.20
CA HIS A 17 1.13 19.28 14.52
C HIS A 17 1.75 20.60 15.00
N SER A 18 1.40 21.01 16.21
CA SER A 18 2.06 22.08 16.97
C SER A 18 2.73 21.51 18.22
N TYR A 19 3.76 22.21 18.74
CA TYR A 19 4.45 21.81 19.97
C TYR A 19 3.46 21.59 21.13
N LEU A 20 2.49 22.49 21.29
CA LEU A 20 1.47 22.39 22.33
C LEU A 20 0.57 21.16 22.12
N SER A 21 0.09 20.92 20.90
CA SER A 21 -0.78 19.76 20.61
C SER A 21 -0.11 18.43 20.91
N VAL A 22 1.14 18.24 20.47
CA VAL A 22 1.88 16.99 20.68
C VAL A 22 2.20 16.77 22.16
N LYS A 23 2.42 17.85 22.92
CA LYS A 23 2.66 17.78 24.37
C LYS A 23 1.40 17.44 25.16
N ILE A 24 0.23 17.94 24.74
CA ILE A 24 -1.04 17.70 25.44
C ILE A 24 -1.58 16.31 25.10
N ASP A 25 -1.52 15.91 23.84
CA ASP A 25 -2.01 14.62 23.36
C ASP A 25 -1.11 14.09 22.23
N PRO A 26 -0.19 13.17 22.53
CA PRO A 26 0.68 12.58 21.51
C PRO A 26 -0.06 11.58 20.61
N ASN A 27 -1.33 11.27 20.88
CA ASN A 27 -2.05 10.10 20.40
C ASN A 27 -1.42 8.77 20.88
N TYR A 28 -2.25 7.74 20.99
CA TYR A 28 -1.83 6.39 21.38
C TYR A 28 -2.26 5.39 20.31
N VAL A 29 -1.42 4.37 20.09
CA VAL A 29 -1.70 3.30 19.15
C VAL A 29 -2.33 2.12 19.89
N ASP A 30 -3.49 1.67 19.42
CA ASP A 30 -4.11 0.42 19.87
C ASP A 30 -3.63 -0.75 18.99
N SER A 31 -2.73 -1.57 19.54
CA SER A 31 -2.15 -2.73 18.83
C SER A 31 -3.18 -3.79 18.45
N SER A 32 -4.34 -3.84 19.11
CA SER A 32 -5.41 -4.79 18.77
C SER A 32 -6.12 -4.43 17.45
N THR A 33 -5.97 -3.19 17.00
CA THR A 33 -6.59 -2.67 15.77
C THR A 33 -5.63 -2.57 14.59
N GLN A 34 -4.42 -3.12 14.70
CA GLN A 34 -3.41 -3.07 13.64
C GLN A 34 -3.97 -3.68 12.33
N PRO A 35 -4.08 -2.90 11.25
CA PRO A 35 -4.61 -3.40 9.99
C PRO A 35 -3.60 -4.33 9.28
N SER A 36 -4.14 -5.25 8.48
CA SER A 36 -3.35 -6.00 7.50
C SER A 36 -2.86 -5.07 6.40
N ALA A 37 -1.58 -5.21 6.03
CA ALA A 37 -0.98 -4.52 4.87
C ALA A 37 -1.37 -5.15 3.52
N TYR A 38 -2.15 -6.25 3.55
CA TYR A 38 -2.53 -7.03 2.38
C TYR A 38 -4.04 -7.14 2.25
N LYS A 39 -4.51 -6.97 1.02
CA LYS A 39 -5.87 -7.33 0.62
C LYS A 39 -5.91 -8.76 0.09
N VAL A 40 -6.71 -9.61 0.73
CA VAL A 40 -6.87 -11.01 0.35
C VAL A 40 -8.22 -11.23 -0.34
N TYR A 41 -8.19 -11.79 -1.54
CA TYR A 41 -9.40 -12.19 -2.27
C TYR A 41 -9.70 -13.69 -2.07
N PRO A 42 -10.97 -14.11 -2.14
CA PRO A 42 -11.35 -15.53 -2.13
C PRO A 42 -10.56 -16.41 -3.11
N LYS A 43 -10.30 -17.67 -2.73
CA LYS A 43 -9.49 -18.61 -3.52
C LYS A 43 -10.12 -19.06 -4.84
N PHE A 44 -11.42 -18.86 -5.03
CA PHE A 44 -12.10 -19.21 -6.29
C PHE A 44 -11.80 -18.22 -7.43
N TYR A 45 -11.24 -17.04 -7.14
CA TYR A 45 -10.76 -16.14 -8.18
C TYR A 45 -9.49 -16.70 -8.83
N ARG A 46 -9.42 -16.61 -10.16
CA ARG A 46 -8.28 -17.06 -10.95
C ARG A 46 -7.04 -16.27 -10.56
N ARG A 47 -5.95 -16.99 -10.30
CA ARG A 47 -4.61 -16.45 -10.04
C ARG A 47 -3.64 -17.08 -11.02
N PHE A 48 -2.59 -16.34 -11.34
CA PHE A 48 -1.46 -16.85 -12.09
C PHE A 48 -0.20 -16.19 -11.56
N PRO A 49 0.93 -16.91 -11.52
CA PRO A 49 2.20 -16.31 -11.15
C PRO A 49 2.60 -15.26 -12.20
N LEU A 50 3.29 -14.21 -11.76
CA LEU A 50 3.95 -13.30 -12.67
C LEU A 50 5.14 -14.02 -13.31
N ASP A 51 5.21 -13.94 -14.63
CA ASP A 51 6.30 -14.51 -15.43
C ASP A 51 7.52 -13.59 -15.39
N GLU A 52 8.61 -14.03 -14.74
CA GLU A 52 9.84 -13.25 -14.58
C GLU A 52 10.60 -13.08 -15.91
N GLU A 53 10.29 -13.87 -16.94
CA GLU A 53 10.90 -13.69 -18.26
C GLU A 53 10.21 -12.57 -19.07
N ASN A 54 9.02 -12.13 -18.63
CA ASN A 54 8.25 -11.08 -19.29
C ASN A 54 8.59 -9.71 -18.68
N PRO A 55 9.19 -8.76 -19.44
CA PRO A 55 9.56 -7.44 -18.94
C PRO A 55 8.41 -6.63 -18.31
N VAL A 56 7.17 -6.86 -18.76
CA VAL A 56 5.98 -6.19 -18.20
C VAL A 56 5.62 -6.75 -16.83
N ALA A 57 5.71 -8.07 -16.67
CA ALA A 57 5.47 -8.72 -15.39
C ALA A 57 6.58 -8.38 -14.38
N ASP A 58 7.83 -8.30 -14.83
CA ASP A 58 8.96 -7.80 -14.05
C ASP A 58 8.76 -6.37 -13.57
N LEU A 59 8.30 -5.47 -14.44
CA LEU A 59 7.97 -4.10 -14.05
C LEU A 59 6.90 -4.08 -12.95
N ILE A 60 5.83 -4.86 -13.10
CA ILE A 60 4.76 -4.97 -12.09
C ILE A 60 5.34 -5.47 -10.76
N LYS A 61 6.15 -6.52 -10.78
CA LYS A 61 6.82 -7.05 -9.58
C LYS A 61 7.68 -5.97 -8.92
N LEU A 62 8.54 -5.29 -9.68
CA LEU A 62 9.45 -4.26 -9.18
C LEU A 62 8.73 -3.02 -8.63
N THR A 63 7.44 -2.83 -8.91
CA THR A 63 6.67 -1.70 -8.33
C THR A 63 6.10 -2.00 -6.94
N GLY A 64 5.96 -3.27 -6.55
CA GLY A 64 5.29 -3.66 -5.30
C GLY A 64 5.99 -4.76 -4.49
N ALA A 65 7.11 -5.29 -4.97
CA ALA A 65 7.80 -6.41 -4.34
C ALA A 65 8.28 -6.11 -2.92
N VAL A 66 8.25 -7.14 -2.08
CA VAL A 66 8.96 -7.17 -0.79
C VAL A 66 10.45 -7.28 -1.07
N THR A 67 11.23 -6.38 -0.48
CA THR A 67 12.69 -6.30 -0.64
C THR A 67 13.44 -6.65 0.64
N LEU A 68 12.78 -6.57 1.80
CA LEU A 68 13.38 -6.89 3.09
C LEU A 68 12.32 -7.31 4.10
N GLU A 69 12.56 -8.41 4.81
CA GLU A 69 11.79 -8.73 6.01
C GLU A 69 12.52 -8.19 7.25
N LYS A 70 11.81 -7.42 8.08
CA LYS A 70 12.33 -6.89 9.32
C LYS A 70 11.66 -7.53 10.51
N ALA A 71 12.44 -8.28 11.29
CA ALA A 71 11.97 -8.87 12.54
C ALA A 71 11.90 -7.81 13.67
N TYR A 72 10.75 -7.76 14.34
CA TYR A 72 10.54 -7.13 15.64
C TYR A 72 10.36 -8.22 16.70
N ARG A 73 10.26 -7.84 17.98
CA ARG A 73 10.24 -8.81 19.10
C ARG A 73 9.21 -9.92 18.93
N ASN A 74 7.99 -9.58 18.52
CA ASN A 74 6.85 -10.52 18.49
C ASN A 74 6.20 -10.66 17.10
N TYR A 75 6.73 -10.00 16.08
CA TYR A 75 6.19 -10.01 14.72
C TYR A 75 7.27 -9.60 13.71
N SER A 76 7.11 -9.97 12.44
CA SER A 76 7.91 -9.44 11.34
C SER A 76 7.08 -8.50 10.48
N VAL A 77 7.76 -7.57 9.82
CA VAL A 77 7.18 -6.67 8.83
C VAL A 77 7.92 -6.84 7.53
N GLU A 78 7.18 -7.12 6.48
CA GLU A 78 7.67 -7.15 5.11
C GLU A 78 7.73 -5.73 4.56
N LEU A 79 8.95 -5.28 4.26
CA LEU A 79 9.21 -3.98 3.67
C LEU A 79 9.25 -4.12 2.16
N ARG A 80 8.48 -3.25 1.48
CA ARG A 80 8.39 -3.19 0.03
C ARG A 80 9.41 -2.21 -0.57
N VAL A 81 9.56 -2.31 -1.88
CA VAL A 81 10.34 -1.36 -2.70
C VAL A 81 9.92 0.10 -2.49
N ASN A 82 8.64 0.35 -2.21
CA ASN A 82 8.12 1.68 -1.92
C ASN A 82 8.17 1.97 -0.40
N PRO A 83 8.77 3.09 0.03
CA PRO A 83 8.67 3.50 1.42
C PRO A 83 7.22 3.90 1.77
N SER A 84 6.80 3.64 3.01
CA SER A 84 5.48 3.97 3.52
C SER A 84 5.57 4.48 4.95
N ALA A 85 4.86 5.57 5.28
CA ALA A 85 4.81 6.10 6.63
C ALA A 85 4.29 5.03 7.61
N GLY A 86 5.09 4.72 8.64
CA GLY A 86 4.78 3.67 9.60
C GLY A 86 4.81 2.24 9.04
N GLY A 87 5.21 2.03 7.77
CA GLY A 87 5.15 0.72 7.12
C GLY A 87 3.73 0.19 6.95
N LEU A 88 2.73 1.07 6.85
CA LEU A 88 1.31 0.69 6.83
C LEU A 88 0.79 0.28 5.45
N TYR A 89 1.50 0.64 4.37
CA TYR A 89 1.17 0.27 2.99
C TYR A 89 -0.31 0.48 2.61
N PRO A 90 -0.86 1.71 2.71
CA PRO A 90 -2.28 1.97 2.46
C PRO A 90 -2.67 1.91 0.97
N THR A 91 -1.70 1.66 0.07
CA THR A 91 -1.89 1.67 -1.37
C THR A 91 -1.88 0.26 -1.93
N GLU A 92 -2.86 -0.02 -2.80
CA GLU A 92 -3.01 -1.30 -3.50
C GLU A 92 -2.70 -1.13 -5.00
N LEU A 93 -2.09 -2.13 -5.62
CA LEU A 93 -1.79 -2.11 -7.05
C LEU A 93 -2.83 -2.94 -7.82
N TYR A 94 -3.48 -2.30 -8.79
CA TYR A 94 -4.37 -2.96 -9.75
C TYR A 94 -3.86 -2.74 -11.16
N VAL A 95 -3.91 -3.80 -11.97
CA VAL A 95 -3.49 -3.77 -13.37
C VAL A 95 -4.66 -4.15 -14.25
N GLN A 96 -4.99 -3.28 -15.20
CA GLN A 96 -5.97 -3.61 -16.23
C GLN A 96 -5.26 -4.23 -17.44
N ILE A 97 -5.65 -5.44 -17.80
CA ILE A 97 -5.06 -6.19 -18.92
C ILE A 97 -6.10 -6.35 -20.02
N ARG A 98 -5.69 -6.07 -21.26
CA ARG A 98 -6.52 -6.26 -22.46
C ARG A 98 -5.67 -6.69 -23.65
N GLY A 99 -6.08 -7.76 -24.34
CA GLY A 99 -5.47 -8.22 -25.58
C GLY A 99 -4.09 -8.86 -25.40
N VAL A 100 -3.75 -9.33 -24.20
CA VAL A 100 -2.50 -10.05 -23.93
C VAL A 100 -2.76 -11.54 -24.10
N GLU A 101 -1.99 -12.19 -24.97
CA GLU A 101 -2.10 -13.61 -25.23
C GLU A 101 -1.89 -14.43 -23.94
N GLY A 102 -2.72 -15.44 -23.72
CA GLY A 102 -2.66 -16.29 -22.52
C GLY A 102 -3.27 -15.66 -21.24
N ILE A 103 -3.61 -14.37 -21.24
CA ILE A 103 -4.21 -13.68 -20.09
C ILE A 103 -5.63 -13.21 -20.41
N ILE A 104 -6.57 -13.47 -19.49
CA ILE A 104 -7.96 -13.03 -19.66
C ILE A 104 -8.04 -11.51 -19.55
N ASN A 105 -8.86 -10.86 -20.38
CA ASN A 105 -9.10 -9.42 -20.25
C ASN A 105 -9.78 -9.12 -18.91
N GLY A 106 -9.27 -8.16 -18.14
CA GLY A 106 -9.84 -7.85 -16.83
C GLY A 106 -9.03 -6.88 -16.00
N ILE A 107 -9.43 -6.71 -14.75
CA ILE A 107 -8.72 -5.96 -13.72
C ILE A 107 -8.16 -6.98 -12.72
N TYR A 108 -6.87 -6.91 -12.50
CA TYR A 108 -6.12 -7.80 -11.64
C TYR A 108 -5.59 -7.04 -10.44
N HIS A 109 -5.53 -7.69 -9.28
CA HIS A 109 -4.86 -7.19 -8.10
C HIS A 109 -3.50 -7.88 -7.99
N LEU A 110 -2.46 -7.09 -7.69
CA LEU A 110 -1.16 -7.67 -7.35
C LEU A 110 -1.21 -8.18 -5.91
N GLU A 111 -1.25 -9.50 -5.76
CA GLU A 111 -1.05 -10.18 -4.48
C GLU A 111 0.47 -10.23 -4.24
N VAL A 112 0.93 -9.45 -3.25
CA VAL A 112 2.35 -9.33 -2.85
C VAL A 112 2.70 -10.41 -1.85
#